data_AF-A0A496QQ85-F1
#
_entry.id   AF-A0A496QQ85-F1
#
_cell.length_a   1.000
_cell.length_b   1.000
_cell.length_c   1.000
_cell.angle_alpha   90.00
_cell.angle_beta   90.00
_cell.angle_gamma   90.00
#
_symmetry.space_group_name_H-M   'P 1'
#
loop_
_entity.id
_entity.type
_entity.pdbx_description
1 polymer ?
#
loop_
_entity_poly.entity_id
_entity_poly.type
_entity_poly.pdbx_seq_one_letter_code
_entity_poly.pdbx_strand_id
1 'polypeptide(L)' 'MKNVIINISNFLDRYVNYICGALLGLMTISVLAGVLFRYVFLSHIGWTEEISRYLMVWAASLAVSVGIK' A
#
# COMPACT_ATOMS: atom_id res chain seq x y z
N MET A 1 -11.49 31.90 3.50
CA MET A 1 -11.54 30.61 4.23
C MET A 1 -11.76 29.41 3.30
N LYS A 2 -12.76 29.42 2.41
CA LYS A 2 -13.02 28.30 1.46
C LYS A 2 -11.77 27.87 0.65
N ASN A 3 -10.99 28.82 0.13
CA ASN A 3 -9.80 28.50 -0.66
C ASN A 3 -8.73 27.73 0.13
N VAL A 4 -8.61 27.98 1.44
CA VAL A 4 -7.64 27.27 2.29
C VAL A 4 -8.06 25.82 2.50
N ILE A 5 -9.37 25.58 2.71
CA ILE A 5 -9.93 24.23 2.89
C ILE A 5 -9.74 23.40 1.62
N ILE A 6 -10.01 23.98 0.45
CA ILE A 6 -9.88 23.29 -0.85
C ILE A 6 -8.40 22.95 -1.13
N ASN A 7 -7.48 23.86 -0.80
CA ASN A 7 -6.05 23.62 -1.01
C ASN A 7 -5.50 22.52 -0.10
N ILE A 8 -5.99 22.43 1.14
CA ILE A 8 -5.64 21.36 2.09
C ILE A 8 -6.21 20.01 1.62
N SER A 9 -7.49 19.96 1.22
CA SER A 9 -8.10 18.73 0.70
C SER A 9 -7.35 18.20 -0.52
N ASN A 10 -7.04 19.07 -1.50
CA ASN A 10 -6.30 18.67 -2.71
C ASN A 10 -4.88 18.16 -2.39
N PHE A 11 -4.21 18.75 -1.39
CA PHE A 11 -2.90 18.30 -0.95
C PHE A 11 -2.99 16.92 -0.28
N LEU A 12 -3.97 16.73 0.61
CA LEU A 12 -4.23 15.44 1.25
C LEU A 12 -4.56 14.36 0.23
N ASP A 13 -5.46 14.64 -0.72
CA ASP A 13 -5.85 13.73 -1.78
C ASP A 13 -4.64 13.24 -2.59
N ARG A 14 -3.74 14.17 -2.96
CA ARG A 14 -2.53 13.83 -3.71
C ARG A 14 -1.57 12.96 -2.89
N TYR A 15 -1.40 13.26 -1.60
CA TYR A 15 -0.59 12.45 -0.69
C TYR A 15 -1.17 11.05 -0.49
N VAL A 16 -2.46 10.94 -0.20
CA VAL A 16 -3.15 9.66 0.00
C VAL A 16 -3.05 8.80 -1.25
N ASN A 17 -3.22 9.38 -2.44
CA ASN A 17 -3.12 8.63 -3.70
C ASN A 17 -1.70 8.08 -3.93
N TYR A 18 -0.67 8.89 -3.62
CA TYR A 18 0.73 8.45 -3.70
C TYR A 18 1.04 7.33 -2.69
N ILE A 19 0.58 7.46 -1.45
CA ILE A 19 0.75 6.46 -0.39
C ILE A 19 0.03 5.15 -0.76
N CYS A 20 -1.19 5.24 -1.31
CA CYS A 20 -1.94 4.07 -1.76
C CYS A 20 -1.19 3.29 -2.86
N GLY A 21 -0.66 4.01 -3.85
CA GLY A 21 0.17 3.40 -4.89
C GLY A 21 1.44 2.74 -4.33
N ALA A 22 2.13 3.41 -3.39
CA ALA A 22 3.31 2.88 -2.74
C ALA A 22 3.01 1.60 -1.93
N LEU A 23 1.91 1.57 -1.18
CA LEU A 23 1.48 0.40 -0.40
C LEU A 23 1.18 -0.82 -1.29
N LEU A 24 0.49 -0.60 -2.41
CA LEU A 24 0.23 -1.66 -3.39
C LEU A 24 1.52 -2.20 -4.03
N GLY A 25 2.45 -1.30 -4.36
CA GLY A 25 3.79 -1.66 -4.83
C GLY A 25 4.56 -2.49 -3.81
N LEU A 26 4.61 -2.04 -2.55
CA LEU A 26 5.27 -2.76 -1.46
C LEU A 26 4.66 -4.14 -1.21
N MET A 27 3.33 -4.26 -1.24
CA MET A 27 2.65 -5.56 -1.12
C MET A 27 3.06 -6.51 -2.24
N THR A 28 3.11 -6.02 -3.48
CA THR A 28 3.51 -6.82 -4.65
C THR A 28 4.95 -7.30 -4.52
N ILE A 29 5.87 -6.40 -4.15
CA ILE A 29 7.28 -6.73 -3.92
C ILE A 29 7.42 -7.74 -2.77
N SER A 30 6.64 -7.59 -1.70
CA SER A 30 6.66 -8.51 -0.56
C SER A 30 6.28 -9.93 -0.98
N VAL A 31 5.20 -10.09 -1.75
CA VAL A 31 4.77 -11.39 -2.28
C VAL A 31 5.82 -11.98 -3.22
N LEU A 32 6.39 -11.18 -4.13
CA LEU A 32 7.46 -11.62 -5.03
C LEU A 32 8.71 -12.05 -4.27
N ALA A 33 9.10 -11.32 -3.23
CA ALA A 33 10.19 -11.72 -2.34
C ALA A 33 9.87 -13.07 -1.68
N GLY A 34 8.66 -13.27 -1.16
CA GLY A 34 8.21 -14.54 -0.59
C GLY A 34 8.31 -15.72 -1.58
N VAL A 35 7.94 -15.49 -2.85
CA VAL A 35 8.12 -16.46 -3.94
C VAL A 35 9.60 -16.77 -4.16
N LEU A 36 10.46 -15.75 -4.28
CA LEU A 36 11.91 -15.95 -4.46
C LEU A 36 12.54 -16.72 -3.30
N PHE A 37 12.22 -16.39 -2.05
CA PHE A 37 12.75 -17.11 -0.88
C PHE A 37 12.32 -18.58 -0.86
N ARG A 38 11.07 -18.84 -1.26
CA ARG A 38 10.53 -20.20 -1.28
C ARG A 38 11.14 -21.07 -2.38
N TYR A 39 11.34 -20.52 -3.58
CA TYR A 39 11.79 -21.31 -4.75
C TYR A 39 13.29 -21.23 -5.02
N VAL A 40 13.96 -20.12 -4.71
CA VAL A 40 15.41 -19.94 -4.97
C VAL A 40 16.22 -20.31 -3.74
N PHE A 41 15.83 -19.81 -2.57
CA PHE A 41 16.62 -19.99 -1.34
C PHE A 41 16.21 -21.21 -0.51
N LEU A 42 15.16 -21.96 -0.94
CA LEU A 42 14.57 -23.11 -0.23
C LEU A 42 14.32 -22.87 1.27
N SER A 43 14.20 -21.61 1.69
CA SER A 43 14.04 -21.20 3.09
C SER A 43 12.71 -20.50 3.25
N HIS A 44 11.97 -20.87 4.30
CA HIS A 44 10.65 -20.29 4.54
C HIS A 44 10.76 -19.06 5.42
N ILE A 45 10.49 -17.91 4.81
CA ILE A 45 10.40 -16.65 5.52
C ILE A 45 8.96 -16.44 5.99
N GLY A 46 8.67 -16.75 7.26
CA GLY A 46 7.31 -16.65 7.81
C GLY A 46 6.75 -15.22 7.90
N TRP A 47 7.60 -14.22 8.14
CA TRP A 47 7.17 -12.83 8.32
C TRP A 47 6.65 -12.15 7.03
N THR A 48 6.98 -12.68 5.85
CA THR A 48 6.55 -12.09 4.57
C THR A 48 5.03 -12.20 4.38
N GLU A 49 4.43 -13.27 4.89
CA GLU A 49 2.98 -13.51 4.80
C GLU A 49 2.20 -12.56 5.72
N GLU A 50 2.74 -12.30 6.92
CA GLU A 50 2.17 -11.35 7.87
C GLU A 50 2.25 -9.91 7.33
N ILE A 51 3.42 -9.50 6.83
CA ILE A 51 3.63 -8.19 6.23
C ILE A 51 2.68 -7.95 5.05
N SER A 52 2.57 -8.92 4.15
CA SER A 52 1.67 -8.82 3.00
C SER A 52 0.21 -8.65 3.43
N ARG A 53 -0.25 -9.40 4.45
CA ARG A 53 -1.61 -9.25 5.00
C ARG A 53 -1.84 -7.86 5.60
N TYR A 54 -0.90 -7.33 6.38
CA TYR A 54 -1.03 -6.00 6.95
C TYR A 54 -1.05 -4.92 5.85
N LEU A 55 -0.15 -5.01 4.87
CA LEU A 55 -0.13 -4.11 3.71
C LEU A 55 -1.45 -4.15 2.93
N MET A 56 -2.03 -5.34 2.74
CA MET A 56 -3.30 -5.50 2.04
C MET A 56 -4.45 -4.74 2.72
N VAL A 57 -4.56 -4.81 4.05
CA VAL A 57 -5.61 -4.11 4.81
C VAL A 57 -5.47 -2.59 4.69
N TRP A 58 -4.23 -2.08 4.86
CA TRP A 58 -3.96 -0.65 4.73
C TRP A 58 -4.18 -0.15 3.31
N ALA A 59 -3.72 -0.91 2.30
CA ALA A 59 -3.92 -0.57 0.90
C ALA A 59 -5.41 -0.58 0.52
N ALA A 60 -6.19 -1.58 0.95
CA ALA A 60 -7.62 -1.64 0.67
C ALA A 60 -8.38 -0.47 1.30
N SER A 61 -8.07 -0.12 2.54
CA SER A 61 -8.70 1.00 3.25
C SER A 61 -8.44 2.34 2.55
N LEU A 62 -7.20 2.57 2.09
CA LEU A 62 -6.83 3.81 1.38
C LEU A 62 -7.34 3.82 -0.05
N ALA A 63 -7.36 2.67 -0.73
CA ALA A 63 -7.87 2.55 -2.10
C ALA A 63 -9.35 2.92 -2.21
N VAL A 64 -10.16 2.51 -1.22
CA VAL A 64 -11.58 2.92 -1.15
C VAL A 64 -11.70 4.44 -1.01
N SER A 65 -10.90 5.06 -0.14
CA SER A 65 -10.91 6.53 0.01
C SER A 65 -10.47 7.26 -1.26
N VAL A 66 -9.54 6.71 -2.04
CA VAL A 66 -9.09 7.32 -3.31
C VAL A 66 -10.10 7.13 -4.43
N GLY A 67 -10.80 5.99 -4.44
CA GLY A 67 -11.77 5.62 -5.47
C GLY A 67 -13.10 6.38 -5.39
N ILE A 68 -13.47 6.89 -4.20
CA ILE A 68 -14.71 7.67 -3.98
C ILE A 68 -14.52 9.15 -4.39
N LYS A 69 -13.98 9.40 -5.59
CA LYS A 69 -13.89 10.76 -6.15
C LYS A 69 -15.19 11.21 -6.82
#